data_AF-A0A538REF6-F1
#
_entry.id   AF-A0A538REF6-F1
#
_cell.length_a   1.000
_cell.length_b   1.000
_cell.length_c   1.000
_cell.angle_alpha   90.00
_cell.angle_beta   90.00
_cell.angle_gamma   90.00
#
_symmetry.space_group_name_H-M   'P 1'
#
loop_
_entity.id
_entity.type
_entity.pdbx_description
1 polymer ?
#
loop_
_entity_poly.entity_id
_entity_poly.type
_entity_poly.pdbx_seq_one_letter_code
_entity_poly.pdbx_strand_id
1 'polypeptide(L)'
;MHLAMRYFPSRVEAKCKVDPSLAVAHGCFWKYHPGKAYQWELRLQDEIRPGFMIDEVGSDAARAAFEAEHADEVEALVTKEQQRRLRKQAKAGQAEESEDDAQGTLDLADADGDDEGADAEEELSA
;
A
#
# COMPACT_ATOMS: atom_id res chain seq x y z
N MET A 1 -3.79 -4.11 -19.03
CA MET A 1 -2.77 -3.43 -19.87
C MET A 1 -1.76 -4.45 -20.40
N HIS A 2 -2.18 -5.45 -21.19
CA HIS A 2 -1.30 -6.55 -21.61
C HIS A 2 -0.56 -6.30 -22.94
N LEU A 3 -0.93 -5.25 -23.67
CA LEU A 3 -0.37 -4.96 -24.99
C LEU A 3 1.12 -4.63 -24.93
N ALA A 4 1.53 -3.79 -23.97
CA ALA A 4 2.93 -3.44 -23.77
C ALA A 4 3.79 -4.67 -23.44
N MET A 5 3.26 -5.62 -22.65
CA MET A 5 3.97 -6.85 -22.29
C MET A 5 4.15 -7.79 -23.48
N ARG A 6 3.23 -7.75 -24.46
CA ARG A 6 3.33 -8.55 -25.69
C ARG A 6 4.45 -8.07 -26.63
N TYR A 7 4.64 -6.76 -26.76
CA TYR A 7 5.59 -6.19 -27.73
C TYR A 7 6.91 -5.75 -27.10
N PHE A 8 6.92 -5.42 -25.81
CA PHE A 8 8.09 -4.93 -25.08
C PHE A 8 8.30 -5.65 -23.75
N PRO A 9 8.36 -7.00 -23.73
CA PRO A 9 8.37 -7.79 -22.49
C PRO A 9 9.52 -7.41 -21.56
N SER A 10 10.75 -7.26 -22.06
CA SER A 10 11.92 -6.93 -21.24
C SER A 10 11.82 -5.55 -20.58
N ARG A 11 11.23 -4.57 -21.29
CA ARG A 11 11.02 -3.22 -20.75
C ARG A 11 9.97 -3.24 -19.65
N VAL A 12 8.89 -4.00 -19.85
CA VAL A 12 7.82 -4.14 -18.85
C VAL A 12 8.35 -4.87 -17.62
N GLU A 13 9.10 -5.96 -17.81
CA GLU A 13 9.73 -6.70 -16.70
C GLU A 13 10.66 -5.81 -15.87
N ALA A 14 11.54 -5.03 -16.52
CA ALA A 14 12.42 -4.11 -15.80
C ALA A 14 11.65 -3.12 -14.94
N LYS A 15 10.50 -2.64 -15.42
CA LYS A 15 9.63 -1.75 -14.65
C LYS A 15 8.93 -2.48 -13.51
N CYS A 16 8.40 -3.68 -13.73
CA CYS A 16 7.74 -4.44 -12.66
C CYS A 16 8.68 -4.74 -11.48
N LYS A 17 10.00 -4.91 -11.72
CA LYS A 17 11.00 -5.08 -10.65
C LYS A 17 11.17 -3.85 -9.76
N VAL A 18 10.89 -2.66 -10.29
CA VAL A 18 11.07 -1.38 -9.57
C VAL A 18 9.74 -0.87 -9.00
N ASP A 19 8.64 -1.06 -9.73
CA ASP A 19 7.32 -0.56 -9.39
C ASP A 19 6.37 -1.69 -8.95
N PRO A 20 6.10 -1.81 -7.64
CA PRO A 20 5.16 -2.80 -7.10
C PRO A 20 3.75 -2.69 -7.69
N SER A 21 3.25 -1.47 -7.94
CA SER A 21 1.89 -1.28 -8.43
C SER A 21 1.73 -1.83 -9.85
N LEU A 22 2.76 -1.65 -10.68
CA LEU A 22 2.82 -2.23 -12.00
C LEU A 22 2.95 -3.76 -11.95
N ALA A 23 3.70 -4.28 -10.98
CA ALA A 23 3.83 -5.72 -10.77
C ALA A 23 2.49 -6.38 -10.42
N VAL A 24 1.67 -5.73 -9.56
CA VAL A 24 0.30 -6.15 -9.26
C VAL A 24 -0.57 -6.14 -10.51
N ALA A 25 -0.54 -5.06 -11.30
CA ALA A 25 -1.35 -4.94 -12.52
C ALA A 25 -1.01 -5.98 -13.60
N HIS A 26 0.20 -6.55 -13.56
CA HIS A 26 0.67 -7.57 -14.49
C HIS A 26 0.75 -8.98 -13.89
N GLY A 27 0.31 -9.18 -12.64
CA GLY A 27 0.28 -10.51 -11.99
C GLY A 27 1.66 -11.13 -11.77
N CYS A 28 2.65 -10.30 -11.42
CA CYS A 28 4.02 -10.73 -11.13
C CYS A 28 4.54 -10.12 -9.82
N PHE A 29 3.64 -9.89 -8.88
CA PHE A 29 3.96 -9.20 -7.65
C PHE A 29 4.78 -10.08 -6.69
N TRP A 30 4.39 -11.34 -6.49
CA TRP A 30 5.16 -12.33 -5.74
C TRP A 30 6.51 -12.59 -6.36
N LYS A 31 6.59 -12.62 -7.70
CA LYS A 31 7.84 -12.87 -8.42
C LYS A 31 8.91 -11.81 -8.13
N TYR A 32 8.53 -10.54 -8.06
CA TYR A 32 9.49 -9.44 -7.96
C TYR A 32 9.54 -8.76 -6.59
N HIS A 33 8.48 -8.84 -5.79
CA HIS A 33 8.37 -8.16 -4.49
C HIS A 33 7.74 -9.07 -3.42
N PRO A 34 8.30 -10.27 -3.14
CA PRO A 34 7.68 -11.25 -2.26
C PRO A 34 7.40 -10.69 -0.84
N GLY A 35 8.33 -9.91 -0.26
CA GLY A 35 8.10 -9.31 1.05
C GLY A 35 6.96 -8.27 1.07
N LYS A 36 6.80 -7.47 0.00
CA LYS A 36 5.66 -6.55 -0.12
C LYS A 36 4.36 -7.29 -0.40
N ALA A 37 4.40 -8.35 -1.19
CA ALA A 37 3.25 -9.22 -1.46
C ALA A 37 2.74 -9.87 -0.17
N TYR A 38 3.64 -10.42 0.64
CA TYR A 38 3.30 -10.99 1.96
C TYR A 38 2.67 -9.94 2.87
N GLN A 39 3.28 -8.76 3.00
CA GLN A 39 2.73 -7.66 3.79
C GLN A 39 1.33 -7.24 3.32
N TRP A 40 1.11 -7.18 2.00
CA TRP A 40 -0.17 -6.83 1.42
C TRP A 40 -1.24 -7.88 1.71
N GLU A 41 -0.93 -9.17 1.58
CA GLU A 41 -1.86 -10.25 1.93
C GLU A 41 -2.30 -10.14 3.40
N LEU A 42 -1.36 -9.96 4.33
CA LEU A 42 -1.69 -9.79 5.75
C LEU A 42 -2.64 -8.61 6.01
N ARG A 43 -2.44 -7.49 5.32
CA ARG A 43 -3.30 -6.31 5.44
C ARG A 43 -4.67 -6.55 4.82
N LEU A 44 -4.72 -7.13 3.63
CA LEU A 44 -5.97 -7.39 2.91
C LEU A 44 -6.82 -8.46 3.58
N GLN A 45 -6.21 -9.33 4.39
CA GLN A 45 -6.95 -10.26 5.25
C GLN A 45 -7.80 -9.55 6.32
N ASP A 46 -7.34 -8.39 6.81
CA ASP A 46 -8.09 -7.54 7.74
C ASP A 46 -9.12 -6.65 7.02
N GLU A 47 -8.81 -6.21 5.81
CA GLU A 47 -9.63 -5.23 5.08
C GLU A 47 -10.72 -5.86 4.20
N ILE A 48 -10.49 -7.05 3.63
CA ILE A 48 -11.42 -7.72 2.71
C ILE A 48 -12.06 -8.93 3.36
N ARG A 49 -11.25 -9.95 3.71
CA ARG A 49 -11.72 -11.19 4.36
C ARG A 49 -10.57 -11.98 4.96
N PRO A 50 -10.78 -12.72 6.07
CA PRO A 50 -9.81 -13.68 6.56
C PRO A 50 -9.38 -14.68 5.47
N GLY A 51 -8.09 -14.98 5.39
CA GLY A 51 -7.55 -15.90 4.39
C GLY A 51 -7.50 -15.35 2.96
N PHE A 52 -7.67 -14.04 2.75
CA PHE A 52 -7.34 -13.42 1.47
C PHE A 52 -5.88 -13.72 1.07
N MET A 53 -5.72 -14.10 -0.20
CA MET A 53 -4.45 -14.40 -0.87
C MET A 53 -4.47 -13.77 -2.26
N ILE A 54 -3.33 -13.29 -2.72
CA ILE A 54 -3.17 -12.76 -4.08
C ILE A 54 -3.10 -13.95 -5.04
N ASP A 55 -4.11 -14.02 -5.92
CA ASP A 55 -4.21 -15.04 -6.95
C ASP A 55 -3.40 -14.63 -8.18
N GLU A 56 -2.17 -15.15 -8.27
CA GLU A 56 -1.32 -15.00 -9.45
C GLU A 56 -0.53 -16.28 -9.71
N VAL A 57 0.02 -16.39 -10.92
CA VAL A 57 0.70 -17.61 -11.35
C VAL A 57 1.96 -17.84 -10.50
N GLY A 58 1.94 -18.91 -9.72
CA GLY A 58 3.06 -19.31 -8.86
C GLY A 58 3.12 -18.59 -7.51
N SER A 59 2.09 -17.84 -7.11
CA SER A 59 2.06 -17.15 -5.81
C SER A 59 2.21 -18.10 -4.64
N ASP A 60 1.56 -19.27 -4.67
CA ASP A 60 1.65 -20.24 -3.56
C ASP A 60 3.06 -20.77 -3.34
N ALA A 61 3.76 -21.10 -4.44
CA ALA A 61 5.14 -21.57 -4.37
C ALA A 61 6.09 -20.45 -3.91
N ALA A 62 5.89 -19.21 -4.41
CA ALA A 62 6.67 -18.05 -4.00
C ALA A 62 6.44 -17.67 -2.53
N ARG A 63 5.19 -17.79 -2.04
CA ARG A 63 4.83 -17.57 -0.64
C ARG A 63 5.52 -18.59 0.25
N ALA A 64 5.40 -19.88 -0.07
CA ALA A 64 6.05 -20.94 0.69
C ALA A 64 7.58 -20.78 0.72
N ALA A 65 8.19 -20.39 -0.41
CA ALA A 65 9.62 -20.10 -0.47
C ALA A 65 9.98 -18.89 0.39
N PHE A 66 9.21 -17.80 0.32
CA PHE A 66 9.45 -16.62 1.14
C PHE A 66 9.32 -16.92 2.65
N GLU A 67 8.31 -17.69 3.05
CA GLU A 67 8.14 -18.13 4.43
C GLU A 67 9.30 -18.99 4.93
N ALA A 68 9.84 -19.86 4.08
CA ALA A 68 10.95 -20.74 4.44
C ALA A 68 12.31 -20.02 4.46
N GLU A 69 12.56 -19.12 3.51
CA GLU A 69 13.84 -18.44 3.33
C GLU A 69 13.98 -17.20 4.22
N HIS A 70 12.86 -16.54 4.55
CA HIS A 70 12.83 -15.24 5.24
C HIS A 70 11.98 -15.28 6.53
N ALA A 71 12.16 -16.30 7.37
CA ALA A 71 11.40 -16.49 8.60
C ALA A 71 11.41 -15.25 9.52
N ASP A 72 12.56 -14.60 9.69
CA ASP A 72 12.69 -13.40 10.52
C ASP A 72 11.90 -12.20 9.96
N GLU A 73 11.90 -12.02 8.64
CA GLU A 73 11.14 -10.95 7.98
C GLU A 73 9.63 -11.20 8.10
N VAL A 74 9.22 -12.46 7.96
CA VAL A 74 7.83 -12.89 8.11
C VAL A 74 7.33 -12.60 9.51
N GLU A 75 8.09 -12.96 10.55
CA GLU A 75 7.73 -12.65 11.94
C GLU A 75 7.60 -11.14 12.18
N ALA A 76 8.54 -10.36 11.65
CA ALA A 76 8.49 -8.90 11.74
C ALA A 76 7.26 -8.31 11.04
N LEU A 77 6.90 -8.81 9.85
CA LEU A 77 5.73 -8.39 9.10
C LEU A 77 4.43 -8.74 9.82
N VAL A 78 4.32 -9.96 10.36
CA VAL A 78 3.17 -10.41 11.15
C VAL A 78 3.00 -9.55 12.40
N THR A 79 4.07 -9.32 13.15
CA THR A 79 4.06 -8.49 14.37
C THR A 79 3.63 -7.06 14.05
N LYS A 80 4.16 -6.48 12.98
CA LYS A 80 3.80 -5.12 12.55
C LYS A 80 2.33 -5.03 12.14
N GLU A 81 1.79 -6.05 11.45
CA GLU A 81 0.37 -6.09 11.10
C GLU A 81 -0.51 -6.24 12.35
N GLN A 82 -0.15 -7.12 13.29
CA GLN A 82 -0.90 -7.26 14.55
C GLN A 82 -0.98 -5.93 15.30
N GLN A 83 0.14 -5.20 15.42
CA GLN A 83 0.15 -3.88 16.04
C GLN A 83 -0.72 -2.86 15.28
N ARG A 84 -0.77 -2.91 13.94
CA ARG A 84 -1.69 -2.07 13.15
C ARG A 84 -3.14 -2.37 13.51
N ARG A 85 -3.52 -3.65 13.58
CA ARG A 85 -4.89 -4.07 13.91
C ARG A 85 -5.30 -3.61 15.31
N LEU A 86 -4.42 -3.76 16.30
CA LEU A 86 -4.66 -3.28 17.66
C LEU A 86 -4.86 -1.76 17.70
N ARG A 87 -4.02 -0.98 17.00
CA ARG A 87 -4.20 0.49 16.91
C ARG A 87 -5.51 0.88 16.21
N LYS A 88 -5.90 0.16 15.15
CA LYS A 88 -7.16 0.39 14.43
C LYS A 88 -8.36 0.12 15.35
N GLN A 89 -8.33 -0.95 16.14
CA GLN A 89 -9.37 -1.27 17.12
C GLN A 89 -9.44 -0.25 18.26
N ALA A 90 -8.29 0.15 18.82
CA ALA A 90 -8.24 1.16 19.87
C ALA A 90 -8.81 2.51 19.40
N LYS A 91 -8.53 2.92 18.16
CA LYS A 91 -9.09 4.13 17.56
C LYS A 91 -10.60 4.00 17.32
N ALA A 92 -11.08 2.85 16.88
CA ALA A 92 -12.52 2.62 16.71
C ALA A 92 -13.25 2.70 18.05
N GLY A 93 -12.73 2.07 19.11
CA GLY A 93 -13.32 2.16 20.45
C GLY A 93 -13.37 3.58 21.02
N GLN A 94 -12.33 4.39 20.78
CA GLN A 94 -12.31 5.80 21.20
C GLN A 94 -13.25 6.70 20.39
N ALA A 95 -13.46 6.40 19.10
CA ALA A 95 -14.42 7.14 18.27
C ALA A 95 -15.86 6.91 18.77
N GLU A 96 -16.22 5.66 19.04
CA GLU A 96 -17.54 5.28 19.57
C GLU A 96 -17.78 5.86 20.98
N GLU A 97 -16.75 5.97 21.82
CA GLU A 97 -16.86 6.58 23.16
C GLU A 97 -16.95 8.12 23.11
N SER A 98 -16.51 8.75 22.02
CA SER A 98 -16.61 10.19 21.79
C SER A 98 -17.91 10.65 21.10
N GLU A 99 -18.67 9.72 20.50
CA GLU A 99 -19.94 10.02 19.83
C GLU A 99 -21.12 10.21 20.81
N ASP A 100 -20.97 9.82 22.09
CA ASP A 100 -21.97 10.08 23.15
C ASP A 100 -21.87 11.49 23.77
N ASP A 101 -20.81 12.27 23.48
CA ASP A 101 -20.55 13.59 24.12
C ASP A 101 -20.52 14.78 23.14
N ALA A 102 -21.04 14.65 21.92
CA ALA A 102 -21.00 15.70 20.89
C ALA A 102 -22.38 16.19 20.41
N GLN A 103 -23.27 16.53 21.35
CA GLN A 103 -24.36 17.48 21.07
C GLN A 103 -23.86 18.92 21.32
N GLY A 104 -23.16 19.53 20.37
CA GLY A 104 -22.95 20.98 20.42
C GLY A 104 -21.83 21.55 19.56
N THR A 105 -22.21 22.51 18.71
CA THR A 105 -21.38 23.55 18.05
C THR A 105 -20.62 23.18 16.78
N LEU A 106 -21.33 23.24 15.64
CA LEU A 106 -20.75 23.50 14.32
C LEU A 106 -20.65 25.02 14.14
N ASP A 107 -19.47 25.58 14.40
CA ASP A 107 -19.13 26.94 13.93
C ASP A 107 -18.36 26.78 12.61
N LEU A 108 -19.02 27.10 11.49
CA LEU A 108 -18.40 27.21 10.18
C LEU A 108 -17.84 28.62 10.03
N ALA A 109 -16.53 28.76 10.09
CA ALA A 109 -15.82 29.93 9.59
C ALA A 109 -14.45 29.51 9.04
N ASP A 110 -14.29 29.58 7.71
CA ASP A 110 -13.09 30.07 6.99
C ASP A 110 -13.43 30.01 5.49
N ALA A 111 -13.82 31.10 4.83
CA ALA A 111 -13.00 32.24 4.37
C ALA A 111 -12.18 31.90 3.11
N ASP A 112 -12.70 32.35 1.97
CA ASP A 112 -12.02 32.51 0.67
C ASP A 112 -10.68 33.24 0.79
N GLY A 113 -9.69 32.77 0.02
CA GLY A 113 -8.38 33.42 -0.16
C GLY A 113 -7.64 32.84 -1.36
N ASP A 114 -7.94 33.38 -2.54
CA ASP A 114 -7.22 33.18 -3.81
C ASP A 114 -5.90 33.98 -3.85
N ASP A 115 -5.07 33.70 -4.85
CA ASP A 115 -3.96 34.53 -5.38
C ASP A 115 -2.55 34.43 -4.75
N GLU A 116 -1.57 33.80 -5.42
CA GLU A 116 -0.79 34.38 -6.53
C GLU A 116 0.54 33.59 -6.71
N GLY A 117 0.84 33.20 -7.95
CA GLY A 117 2.05 32.45 -8.32
C GLY A 117 3.21 33.38 -8.63
N ALA A 118 4.38 33.11 -8.02
CA ALA A 118 5.63 33.81 -8.31
C ALA A 118 6.50 32.98 -9.27
N ASP A 119 6.66 33.51 -10.49
CA ASP A 119 7.65 33.10 -11.49
C ASP A 119 9.03 33.62 -11.08
N ALA A 120 10.08 32.80 -11.19
CA ALA A 120 11.46 33.18 -10.93
C ALA A 120 12.32 32.75 -12.12
N GLU A 121 12.64 33.72 -12.99
CA GLU A 121 13.63 33.55 -14.06
C GLU A 121 15.05 33.53 -13.46
N GLU A 122 15.80 32.49 -13.83
CA GLU A 122 17.19 32.26 -13.47
C GLU A 122 18.11 33.00 -14.47
N GLU A 123 18.73 34.10 -14.03
CA GLU A 123 19.88 34.70 -14.72
C GLU A 123 21.12 33.80 -14.58
N LEU A 124 21.58 33.25 -15.70
CA LEU A 124 22.91 32.67 -15.85
C LEU A 124 23.77 33.62 -16.70
N SER A 125 24.67 34.31 -16.03
CA SER A 125 25.76 35.11 -16.63
C SER A 125 26.99 34.22 -16.84
N ALA A 126 27.40 34.05 -18.10
CA ALA A 126 28.78 33.85 -18.55
C ALA A 126 28.90 34.09 -20.06
#